data_AF-A0A7Y6EUE3-F1
#
_entry.id   AF-A0A7Y6EUE3-F1
#
_cell.length_a   1.000
_cell.length_b   1.000
_cell.length_c   1.000
_cell.angle_alpha   90.00
_cell.angle_beta   90.00
_cell.angle_gamma   90.00
#
_symmetry.space_group_name_H-M   'P 1'
#
loop_
_entity.id
_entity.type
_entity.pdbx_description
1 polymer ?
#
loop_
_entity_poly.entity_id
_entity_poly.type
_entity_poly.pdbx_seq_one_letter_code
_entity_poly.pdbx_strand_id
1 'polypeptide(L)'
;MKIPKLKYPELYQWITEFKEKTKFKRKINLKYTNGKGVLGRVTVFGNIELEKGFIKHFMSLQPNVVKFILAHEFIHIFQEELVSLHQILNSKSHRSVVLRHEMRANINGAALTGLTNEEIREAQIQLWLYEGHKRKQLNYKSGYPSRMQIIKFVSKYNRYSDDVGYELLNDYYEVSGEVPSGQIKSIKPTKFF
;
A
#
# COMPACT_ATOMS: atom_id res chain seq x y z
N MET A 1 15.00 16.32 0.87
CA MET A 1 14.62 17.57 1.57
C MET A 1 13.53 17.26 2.60
N LYS A 2 13.56 17.80 3.83
CA LYS A 2 12.50 17.55 4.84
C LYS A 2 11.19 18.23 4.42
N ILE A 3 10.05 17.61 4.69
CA ILE A 3 8.73 18.25 4.49
C ILE A 3 8.51 19.26 5.61
N PRO A 4 8.25 20.56 5.36
CA PRO A 4 8.11 21.56 6.42
C PRO A 4 6.87 21.31 7.28
N LYS A 5 7.05 21.12 8.60
CA LYS A 5 5.93 20.88 9.54
C LYS A 5 4.94 22.04 9.60
N LEU A 6 5.43 23.28 9.56
CA LEU A 6 4.58 24.47 9.57
C LEU A 6 3.65 24.55 8.34
N LYS A 7 4.05 23.96 7.21
CA LYS A 7 3.27 24.00 5.97
C LYS A 7 2.28 22.86 5.85
N TYR A 8 2.59 21.70 6.43
CA TYR A 8 1.77 20.49 6.34
C TYR A 8 1.64 19.83 7.73
N PRO A 9 1.04 20.52 8.72
CA PRO A 9 0.94 20.00 10.07
C PRO A 9 0.15 18.68 10.15
N GLU A 10 -0.83 18.48 9.28
CA GLU A 10 -1.72 17.31 9.22
C GLU A 10 -0.93 16.02 8.96
N LEU A 11 0.08 16.06 8.09
CA LEU A 11 0.93 14.89 7.82
C LEU A 11 1.63 14.40 9.10
N TYR A 12 2.07 15.33 9.93
CA TYR A 12 2.74 15.01 11.19
C TYR A 12 1.74 14.53 12.24
N GLN A 13 0.54 15.12 12.27
CA GLN A 13 -0.54 14.67 13.15
C GLN A 13 -0.96 13.23 12.80
N TRP A 14 -1.20 12.91 11.53
CA TRP A 14 -1.58 11.56 11.11
C TRP A 14 -0.50 10.53 11.46
N ILE A 15 0.78 10.85 11.30
CA ILE A 15 1.87 9.96 11.75
C ILE A 15 1.81 9.72 13.26
N THR A 16 1.55 10.75 14.07
CA THR A 16 1.37 10.59 15.51
C THR A 16 0.19 9.66 15.81
N GLU A 17 -0.97 9.89 15.20
CA GLU A 17 -2.16 9.04 15.35
C GLU A 17 -1.88 7.58 14.97
N PHE A 18 -1.17 7.36 13.85
CA PHE A 18 -0.79 6.03 13.37
C PHE A 18 0.13 5.32 14.36
N LYS A 19 1.12 6.04 14.90
CA LYS A 19 2.03 5.53 15.92
C LYS A 19 1.30 5.16 17.20
N GLU A 20 0.36 5.97 17.65
CA GLU A 20 -0.44 5.72 18.86
C GLU A 20 -1.31 4.47 18.68
N LYS A 21 -2.06 4.37 17.59
CA LYS A 21 -2.92 3.21 17.27
C LYS A 21 -2.14 1.89 17.18
N THR A 22 -0.89 1.94 16.72
CA THR A 22 -0.04 0.75 16.55
C THR A 22 0.99 0.55 17.67
N LYS A 23 1.03 1.45 18.67
CA LYS A 23 2.06 1.51 19.71
C LYS A 23 3.50 1.55 19.15
N PHE A 24 3.68 2.07 17.93
CA PHE A 24 4.97 2.12 17.25
C PHE A 24 5.88 3.20 17.84
N LYS A 25 7.04 2.82 18.37
CA LYS A 25 7.91 3.74 19.13
C LYS A 25 8.97 4.44 18.28
N ARG A 26 9.42 3.82 17.18
CA ARG A 26 10.53 4.34 16.36
C ARG A 26 10.20 5.72 15.77
N LYS A 27 11.23 6.54 15.57
CA LYS A 27 11.09 7.85 14.94
C LYS A 27 10.85 7.66 13.44
N ILE A 28 9.87 8.39 12.90
CA ILE A 28 9.61 8.49 11.46
C ILE A 28 9.91 9.91 11.03
N ASN A 29 10.65 10.08 9.92
CA ASN A 29 10.86 11.39 9.32
C ASN A 29 10.14 11.48 7.98
N LEU A 30 9.52 12.63 7.73
CA LEU A 30 8.86 12.93 6.46
C LEU A 30 9.79 13.76 5.56
N LYS A 31 10.00 13.30 4.33
CA LYS A 31 10.90 13.90 3.35
C LYS A 31 10.21 13.99 1.99
N TYR A 32 10.65 14.93 1.16
CA TYR A 32 10.31 14.92 -0.25
C TYR A 32 11.21 13.95 -1.01
N THR A 33 10.64 13.22 -1.97
CA THR A 33 11.41 12.54 -3.02
C THR A 33 11.71 13.48 -4.19
N ASN A 34 12.81 13.22 -4.89
CA ASN A 34 13.23 13.92 -6.10
C ASN A 34 12.77 13.19 -7.39
N GLY A 35 12.20 11.99 -7.27
CA GLY A 35 11.80 11.18 -8.42
C GLY A 35 10.42 11.54 -8.94
N LYS A 36 10.27 11.67 -10.27
CA LYS A 36 8.95 11.73 -10.92
C LYS A 36 8.32 10.33 -10.90
N GLY A 37 7.03 10.24 -10.55
CA GLY A 37 6.25 9.01 -10.68
C GLY A 37 6.29 8.04 -9.49
N VAL A 38 6.89 8.42 -8.36
CA VAL A 38 6.83 7.67 -7.10
C VAL A 38 6.07 8.52 -6.08
N LEU A 39 4.79 8.20 -5.84
CA LEU A 39 3.91 8.99 -4.97
C LEU A 39 4.40 9.00 -3.51
N GLY A 40 4.80 7.84 -3.03
CA GLY A 40 5.36 7.58 -1.71
C GLY A 40 6.38 6.45 -1.76
N ARG A 41 7.33 6.44 -0.83
CA ARG A 41 8.19 5.30 -0.54
C ARG A 41 8.75 5.34 0.87
N VAL A 42 9.04 4.17 1.41
CA VAL A 42 9.86 4.01 2.62
C VAL A 42 11.34 3.87 2.27
N THR A 43 12.19 4.50 3.08
CA THR A 43 13.64 4.26 3.06
C THR A 43 14.09 3.39 4.22
N VAL A 44 15.22 2.69 4.07
CA VAL A 44 15.79 1.76 5.07
C VAL A 44 15.94 2.38 6.47
N PHE A 45 16.09 3.70 6.56
CA PHE A 45 16.20 4.44 7.83
C PHE A 45 14.85 4.83 8.44
N GLY A 46 13.73 4.26 7.99
CA GLY A 46 12.40 4.58 8.48
C GLY A 46 11.92 5.99 8.12
N ASN A 47 12.43 6.56 7.02
CA ASN A 47 11.85 7.80 6.48
C ASN A 47 10.75 7.44 5.47
N ILE A 48 9.64 8.17 5.53
CA ILE A 48 8.64 8.18 4.46
C ILE A 48 8.98 9.36 3.55
N GLU A 49 9.20 9.06 2.28
CA GLU A 49 9.42 10.04 1.22
C GLU A 49 8.18 10.18 0.36
N LEU A 50 7.64 11.39 0.22
CA LEU A 50 6.47 11.68 -0.60
C LEU A 50 6.84 12.64 -1.73
N GLU A 51 6.20 12.49 -2.89
CA GLU A 51 6.48 13.39 -4.02
C GLU A 51 5.96 14.80 -3.74
N LYS A 52 6.77 15.82 -4.05
CA LYS A 52 6.41 17.21 -3.78
C LYS A 52 5.19 17.66 -4.59
N GLY A 53 5.07 17.23 -5.85
CA GLY A 53 3.93 17.53 -6.71
C GLY A 53 2.66 16.87 -6.19
N PHE A 54 2.73 15.58 -5.86
CA PHE A 54 1.66 14.84 -5.20
C PHE A 54 1.10 15.54 -3.96
N ILE A 55 1.95 15.88 -2.99
CA ILE A 55 1.51 16.58 -1.76
C ILE A 55 0.85 17.91 -2.11
N LYS A 56 1.47 18.71 -2.98
CA LYS A 56 0.91 20.00 -3.38
C LYS A 56 -0.44 19.88 -4.07
N HIS A 57 -0.63 18.85 -4.89
CA HIS A 57 -1.85 18.63 -5.64
C HIS A 57 -2.99 18.18 -4.72
N PHE A 58 -2.75 17.17 -3.89
CA PHE A 58 -3.84 16.52 -3.15
C PHE A 58 -4.09 17.11 -1.75
N MET A 59 -3.11 17.71 -1.07
CA MET A 59 -3.33 18.17 0.31
C MET A 59 -4.46 19.20 0.44
N SER A 60 -4.62 20.09 -0.54
CA SER A 60 -5.68 21.11 -0.50
C SER A 60 -6.99 20.68 -1.15
N LEU A 61 -6.95 19.68 -2.04
CA LEU A 61 -8.13 19.26 -2.80
C LEU A 61 -8.79 18.02 -2.18
N GLN A 62 -7.99 17.02 -1.84
CA GLN A 62 -8.44 15.70 -1.37
C GLN A 62 -7.40 15.12 -0.40
N PRO A 63 -7.32 15.66 0.83
CA PRO A 63 -6.33 15.24 1.83
C PRO A 63 -6.42 13.74 2.14
N ASN A 64 -7.58 13.12 1.97
CA ASN A 64 -7.80 11.68 2.14
C ASN A 64 -6.89 10.83 1.22
N VAL A 65 -6.58 11.30 0.01
CA VAL A 65 -5.62 10.65 -0.90
C VAL A 65 -4.24 10.58 -0.24
N VAL A 66 -3.78 11.71 0.32
CA VAL A 66 -2.47 11.79 0.97
C VAL A 66 -2.45 10.99 2.27
N LYS A 67 -3.52 11.07 3.07
CA LYS A 67 -3.68 10.30 4.31
C LYS A 67 -3.60 8.79 4.05
N PHE A 68 -4.27 8.31 3.00
CA PHE A 68 -4.22 6.90 2.61
C PHE A 68 -2.81 6.46 2.22
N ILE A 69 -2.13 7.21 1.33
CA ILE A 69 -0.76 6.88 0.92
C ILE A 69 0.19 6.93 2.11
N LEU A 70 0.06 7.92 2.98
CA LEU A 70 0.90 8.03 4.18
C LEU A 70 0.72 6.84 5.14
N ALA A 71 -0.51 6.36 5.31
CA ALA A 71 -0.80 5.17 6.11
C ALA A 71 -0.25 3.89 5.47
N HIS A 72 -0.36 3.76 4.14
CA HIS A 72 0.24 2.67 3.38
C HIS A 72 1.76 2.60 3.63
N GLU A 73 2.49 3.70 3.44
CA GLU A 73 3.93 3.75 3.70
C GLU A 73 4.28 3.52 5.18
N PHE A 74 3.42 3.98 6.10
CA PHE A 74 3.59 3.71 7.52
C PHE A 74 3.53 2.21 7.82
N ILE A 75 2.62 1.45 7.19
CA ILE A 75 2.52 0.00 7.42
C ILE A 75 3.78 -0.73 6.95
N HIS A 76 4.36 -0.35 5.81
CA HIS A 76 5.64 -0.89 5.35
C HIS A 76 6.75 -0.72 6.41
N ILE A 77 6.83 0.45 7.06
CA ILE A 77 7.75 0.66 8.19
C ILE A 77 7.37 -0.20 9.39
N PHE A 78 6.10 -0.19 9.78
CA PHE A 78 5.59 -0.85 10.99
C PHE A 78 5.82 -2.37 10.96
N GLN A 79 5.65 -2.99 9.80
CA GLN A 79 5.83 -4.43 9.61
C GLN A 79 7.28 -4.80 9.25
N GLU A 80 8.18 -3.82 9.21
CA GLU A 80 9.57 -3.97 8.79
C GLU A 80 9.72 -4.57 7.37
N GLU A 81 8.69 -4.35 6.56
CA GLU A 81 8.60 -4.77 5.16
C GLU A 81 9.36 -3.75 4.30
N LEU A 82 10.67 -3.70 4.49
CA LEU A 82 11.56 -3.08 3.53
C LEU A 82 11.73 -4.08 2.39
N VAL A 83 10.99 -3.89 1.29
CA VAL A 83 11.30 -4.59 0.04
C VAL A 83 12.73 -4.21 -0.34
N SER A 84 13.70 -5.01 0.08
CA SER A 84 15.10 -4.65 -0.09
C SER A 84 15.40 -4.58 -1.58
N LEU A 85 16.16 -3.57 -2.02
CA LEU A 85 16.70 -3.47 -3.37
C LEU A 85 17.44 -4.75 -3.82
N HIS A 86 17.86 -5.62 -2.88
CA HIS A 86 18.46 -6.93 -3.18
C HIS A 86 17.45 -7.97 -3.71
N GLN A 87 16.16 -7.65 -3.73
CA GLN A 87 15.10 -8.51 -4.27
C GLN A 87 14.72 -8.14 -5.72
N ILE A 88 15.53 -7.31 -6.41
CA ILE A 88 15.47 -7.08 -7.86
C ILE A 88 15.94 -8.34 -8.62
N LEU A 89 15.25 -9.45 -8.44
CA LEU A 89 15.31 -10.63 -9.31
C LEU A 89 13.88 -10.87 -9.80
N ASN A 90 13.69 -10.68 -11.11
CA ASN A 90 12.42 -10.71 -11.89
C ASN A 90 11.66 -12.06 -11.88
N SER A 91 11.79 -12.86 -10.82
CA SER A 91 11.14 -14.16 -10.68
C SER A 91 9.66 -14.03 -10.31
N LYS A 92 8.84 -14.99 -10.78
CA LYS A 92 7.38 -15.05 -10.55
C LYS A 92 7.03 -15.10 -9.06
N SER A 93 7.77 -15.88 -8.29
CA SER A 93 7.60 -15.99 -6.84
C SER A 93 7.78 -14.64 -6.16
N HIS A 94 8.72 -13.82 -6.61
CA HIS A 94 8.95 -12.49 -6.07
C HIS A 94 7.78 -11.53 -6.31
N ARG A 95 7.21 -11.48 -7.52
CA ARG A 95 6.03 -10.64 -7.80
C ARG A 95 4.83 -10.99 -6.92
N SER A 96 4.62 -12.28 -6.65
CA SER A 96 3.55 -12.74 -5.77
C SER A 96 3.77 -12.31 -4.31
N VAL A 97 5.02 -12.27 -3.86
CA VAL A 97 5.41 -11.82 -2.52
C VAL A 97 5.19 -10.32 -2.41
N VAL A 98 5.70 -9.52 -3.35
CA VAL A 98 5.47 -8.07 -3.42
C VAL A 98 3.97 -7.76 -3.42
N LEU A 99 3.18 -8.45 -4.25
CA LEU A 99 1.73 -8.24 -4.33
C LEU A 99 1.04 -8.43 -2.98
N ARG A 100 1.45 -9.43 -2.19
CA ARG A 100 0.90 -9.66 -0.85
C ARG A 100 1.30 -8.56 0.13
N HIS A 101 2.56 -8.13 0.12
CA HIS A 101 3.04 -7.02 0.96
C HIS A 101 2.30 -5.72 0.63
N GLU A 102 2.18 -5.38 -0.64
CA GLU A 102 1.46 -4.21 -1.11
C GLU A 102 -0.02 -4.25 -0.71
N MET A 103 -0.71 -5.38 -0.88
CA MET A 103 -2.11 -5.49 -0.47
C MET A 103 -2.28 -5.44 1.05
N ARG A 104 -1.33 -6.01 1.81
CA ARG A 104 -1.30 -5.91 3.27
C ARG A 104 -1.15 -4.47 3.73
N ALA A 105 -0.23 -3.71 3.15
CA ALA A 105 -0.07 -2.28 3.41
C ALA A 105 -1.34 -1.49 3.07
N ASN A 106 -2.01 -1.83 1.96
CA ASN A 106 -3.28 -1.21 1.59
C ASN A 106 -4.41 -1.50 2.60
N ILE A 107 -4.66 -2.77 2.96
CA ILE A 107 -5.73 -3.13 3.90
C ILE A 107 -5.46 -2.58 5.30
N ASN A 108 -4.28 -2.84 5.85
CA ASN A 108 -3.97 -2.40 7.21
C ASN A 108 -3.83 -0.87 7.28
N GLY A 109 -3.33 -0.24 6.21
CA GLY A 109 -3.23 1.22 6.09
C GLY A 109 -4.61 1.88 6.02
N ALA A 110 -5.53 1.32 5.22
CA ALA A 110 -6.92 1.75 5.15
C ALA A 110 -7.57 1.75 6.54
N ALA A 111 -7.49 0.63 7.26
CA ALA A 111 -8.04 0.50 8.61
C ALA A 111 -7.42 1.51 9.61
N LEU A 112 -6.13 1.83 9.44
CA LEU A 112 -5.43 2.78 10.30
C LEU A 112 -5.91 4.22 10.11
N THR A 113 -6.31 4.58 8.89
CA THR A 113 -6.71 5.96 8.54
C THR A 113 -7.99 6.42 9.22
N GLY A 114 -8.89 5.48 9.54
CA GLY A 114 -10.25 5.77 10.00
C GLY A 114 -11.17 6.36 8.92
N LEU A 115 -10.76 6.32 7.65
CA LEU A 115 -11.60 6.73 6.53
C LEU A 115 -12.70 5.71 6.28
N THR A 116 -13.83 6.19 5.77
CA THR A 116 -14.93 5.35 5.30
C THR A 116 -14.58 4.64 3.99
N ASN A 117 -15.33 3.59 3.67
CA ASN A 117 -15.16 2.87 2.41
C ASN A 117 -15.35 3.79 1.18
N GLU A 118 -16.24 4.77 1.25
CA GLU A 118 -16.46 5.72 0.15
C GLU A 118 -15.28 6.68 0.00
N GLU A 119 -14.76 7.24 1.09
CA GLU A 119 -13.57 8.10 1.03
C GLU A 119 -12.34 7.36 0.50
N ILE A 120 -12.17 6.07 0.87
CA ILE A 120 -11.10 5.24 0.32
C ILE A 120 -11.32 4.97 -1.17
N ARG A 121 -12.56 4.68 -1.57
CA ARG A 121 -12.93 4.47 -2.97
C ARG A 121 -12.61 5.71 -3.80
N GLU A 122 -13.05 6.88 -3.37
CA GLU A 122 -12.75 8.16 -4.01
C GLU A 122 -11.24 8.39 -4.10
N ALA A 123 -10.51 8.18 -3.00
CA ALA A 123 -9.06 8.34 -2.99
C ALA A 123 -8.35 7.45 -4.02
N GLN A 124 -8.76 6.18 -4.14
CA GLN A 124 -8.20 5.26 -5.14
C GLN A 124 -8.59 5.61 -6.57
N ILE A 125 -9.79 6.15 -6.82
CA ILE A 125 -10.20 6.66 -8.14
C ILE A 125 -9.32 7.84 -8.55
N GLN A 126 -9.02 8.73 -7.62
CA GLN A 126 -8.24 9.94 -7.87
C GLN A 126 -6.77 9.61 -8.14
N LEU A 127 -6.23 8.63 -7.41
CA LEU A 127 -4.94 8.02 -7.73
C LEU A 127 -4.94 7.37 -9.12
N TRP A 128 -6.00 6.64 -9.47
CA TRP A 128 -6.11 5.99 -10.78
C TRP A 128 -6.13 7.00 -11.94
N LEU A 129 -6.84 8.13 -11.76
CA LEU A 129 -6.86 9.26 -12.71
C LEU A 129 -5.47 9.91 -12.82
N TYR A 130 -4.84 10.20 -11.68
CA TYR A 130 -3.51 10.81 -11.63
C TYR A 130 -2.43 9.96 -12.29
N GLU A 131 -2.53 8.63 -12.19
CA GLU A 131 -1.59 7.67 -12.76
C GLU A 131 -1.86 7.30 -14.23
N GLY A 132 -2.88 7.89 -14.87
CA GLY A 132 -3.21 7.64 -16.28
C GLY A 132 -3.88 6.29 -16.54
N HIS A 133 -4.76 5.84 -15.64
CA HIS A 133 -5.65 4.70 -15.85
C HIS A 133 -4.97 3.34 -16.06
N LYS A 134 -3.89 3.04 -15.35
CA LYS A 134 -3.16 1.76 -15.49
C LYS A 134 -4.09 0.55 -15.32
N ARG A 135 -4.06 -0.36 -16.29
CA ARG A 135 -4.85 -1.60 -16.32
C ARG A 135 -4.31 -2.63 -15.32
N LYS A 136 -5.21 -3.49 -14.79
CA LYS A 136 -4.91 -4.52 -13.79
C LYS A 136 -3.75 -5.46 -14.21
N GLN A 137 -3.76 -5.92 -15.45
CA GLN A 137 -2.74 -6.83 -15.99
C GLN A 137 -1.33 -6.19 -15.99
N LEU A 138 -1.23 -4.88 -16.22
CA LEU A 138 0.04 -4.17 -16.21
C LEU A 138 0.60 -4.06 -14.79
N ASN A 139 -0.25 -3.80 -13.80
CA ASN A 139 0.18 -3.71 -12.40
C ASN A 139 0.69 -5.07 -11.89
N TYR A 140 0.03 -6.17 -12.27
CA TYR A 140 0.47 -7.52 -11.93
C TYR A 140 1.81 -7.92 -12.53
N LYS A 141 2.13 -7.48 -13.76
CA LYS A 141 3.48 -7.66 -14.33
C LYS A 141 4.56 -6.96 -13.51
N SER A 142 4.20 -5.93 -12.74
CA SER A 142 5.09 -5.22 -11.82
C SER A 142 4.95 -5.68 -10.36
N GLY A 143 4.09 -6.66 -10.05
CA GLY A 143 3.88 -7.15 -8.68
C GLY A 143 2.99 -6.27 -7.80
N TYR A 144 2.27 -5.28 -8.36
CA TYR A 144 1.40 -4.38 -7.59
C TYR A 144 -0.08 -4.69 -7.80
N PRO A 145 -0.93 -4.50 -6.77
CA PRO A 145 -2.37 -4.59 -6.96
C PRO A 145 -2.88 -3.38 -7.75
N SER A 146 -3.94 -3.57 -8.53
CA SER A 146 -4.63 -2.45 -9.17
C SER A 146 -5.47 -1.64 -8.19
N ARG A 147 -5.74 -0.37 -8.53
CA ARG A 147 -6.61 0.52 -7.74
C ARG A 147 -7.98 -0.10 -7.49
N MET A 148 -8.58 -0.75 -8.49
CA MET A 148 -9.86 -1.44 -8.33
C MET A 148 -9.79 -2.63 -7.38
N GLN A 149 -8.68 -3.37 -7.38
CA GLN A 149 -8.48 -4.43 -6.40
C GLN A 149 -8.30 -3.88 -4.99
N ILE A 150 -7.55 -2.78 -4.84
CA ILE A 150 -7.43 -2.11 -3.55
C ILE A 150 -8.83 -1.75 -3.04
N ILE A 151 -9.66 -1.06 -3.85
CA ILE A 151 -11.05 -0.74 -3.49
C ILE A 151 -11.84 -1.99 -3.06
N LYS A 152 -11.79 -3.08 -3.84
CA LYS A 152 -12.48 -4.33 -3.53
C LYS A 152 -12.02 -4.92 -2.19
N PHE A 153 -10.71 -5.00 -1.97
CA PHE A 153 -10.15 -5.69 -0.82
C PHE A 153 -10.27 -4.86 0.47
N VAL A 154 -10.01 -3.55 0.41
CA VAL A 154 -10.13 -2.66 1.60
C VAL A 154 -11.57 -2.46 2.05
N SER A 155 -12.55 -2.56 1.15
CA SER A 155 -13.98 -2.50 1.51
C SER A 155 -14.49 -3.81 2.12
N LYS A 156 -13.86 -4.94 1.78
CA LYS A 156 -14.21 -6.28 2.28
C LYS A 156 -13.49 -6.63 3.58
N TYR A 157 -12.25 -6.17 3.75
CA TYR A 157 -11.36 -6.58 4.84
C TYR A 157 -10.82 -5.38 5.61
N ASN A 158 -10.91 -5.44 6.94
CA ASN A 158 -10.31 -4.45 7.85
C ASN A 158 -8.93 -4.84 8.38
N ARG A 159 -8.48 -6.07 8.10
CA ARG A 159 -7.18 -6.60 8.47
C ARG A 159 -6.74 -7.65 7.47
N TYR A 160 -5.46 -7.61 7.11
CA TYR A 160 -4.87 -8.64 6.26
C TYR A 160 -4.67 -9.96 7.02
N SER A 161 -5.06 -11.08 6.42
CA SER A 161 -4.83 -12.45 6.90
C SER A 161 -4.30 -13.34 5.76
N ASP A 162 -3.90 -14.57 6.09
CA ASP A 162 -3.43 -15.53 5.09
C ASP A 162 -4.52 -15.90 4.07
N ASP A 163 -5.78 -15.99 4.50
CA ASP A 163 -6.94 -16.23 3.61
C ASP A 163 -7.10 -15.11 2.58
N VAL A 164 -6.90 -13.85 2.99
CA VAL A 164 -6.88 -12.70 2.08
C VAL A 164 -5.74 -12.83 1.08
N GLY A 165 -4.58 -13.29 1.55
CA GLY A 165 -3.43 -13.59 0.70
C GLY A 165 -3.72 -14.67 -0.33
N TYR A 166 -4.38 -15.75 0.06
CA TYR A 166 -4.78 -16.82 -0.87
C TYR A 166 -5.81 -16.33 -1.90
N GLU A 167 -6.83 -15.56 -1.49
CA GLU A 167 -7.79 -14.95 -2.42
C GLU A 167 -7.08 -14.06 -3.46
N LEU A 168 -6.14 -13.22 -3.01
CA LEU A 168 -5.37 -12.33 -3.87
C LEU A 168 -4.48 -13.09 -4.85
N LEU A 169 -3.83 -14.16 -4.40
CA LEU A 169 -2.95 -14.97 -5.25
C LEU A 169 -3.74 -15.77 -6.29
N ASN A 170 -4.92 -16.28 -5.94
CA ASN A 170 -5.78 -16.96 -6.91
C ASN A 170 -6.16 -16.01 -8.06
N ASP A 171 -6.62 -14.79 -7.73
CA ASP A 171 -6.92 -13.74 -8.72
C ASP A 171 -5.67 -13.34 -9.54
N TYR A 172 -4.49 -13.32 -8.91
CA TYR A 172 -3.23 -13.05 -9.60
C TYR A 172 -2.90 -14.10 -10.65
N TYR A 173 -2.93 -15.38 -10.28
CA TYR A 173 -2.59 -16.47 -11.17
C TYR A 173 -3.60 -16.62 -12.32
N GLU A 174 -4.89 -16.41 -12.05
CA GLU A 174 -5.95 -16.43 -13.07
C GLU A 174 -5.73 -15.34 -14.13
N VAL A 175 -5.47 -14.09 -13.71
CA VAL A 175 -5.35 -12.96 -14.64
C VAL A 175 -3.99 -12.91 -15.34
N SER A 176 -2.92 -13.35 -14.68
CA SER A 176 -1.57 -13.34 -15.26
C SER A 176 -1.30 -14.55 -16.18
N GLY A 177 -2.10 -15.61 -16.08
CA GLY A 177 -1.83 -16.89 -16.75
C GLY A 177 -0.60 -17.61 -16.18
N GLU A 178 -0.09 -17.18 -15.03
CA GLU A 178 1.03 -17.82 -14.35
C GLU A 178 0.52 -18.99 -13.50
N VAL A 179 1.06 -20.20 -13.69
CA VAL A 179 0.76 -21.35 -12.83
C VAL A 179 1.69 -21.33 -11.61
N PRO A 180 1.20 -21.60 -10.39
CA PRO A 180 2.06 -21.71 -9.21
C PRO A 180 3.16 -22.75 -9.45
N SER A 181 4.43 -22.36 -9.28
CA SER A 181 5.55 -23.31 -9.26
C SER A 181 5.50 -24.11 -7.96
N GLY A 182 4.67 -25.13 -7.94
CA GLY A 182 4.36 -25.94 -6.75
C GLY A 182 2.85 -25.95 -6.49
N GLN A 183 2.27 -27.15 -6.60
CA GLN A 183 0.85 -27.42 -6.40
C GLN A 183 0.25 -26.64 -5.23
N ILE A 184 -0.72 -25.75 -5.50
CA ILE A 184 -1.74 -25.47 -4.51
C ILE A 184 -2.61 -26.72 -4.47
N LYS A 185 -2.18 -27.74 -3.69
CA LYS A 185 -3.13 -28.73 -3.21
C LYS A 185 -4.16 -27.96 -2.42
N SER A 186 -5.41 -28.06 -2.86
CA SER A 186 -6.59 -27.52 -2.20
C SER A 186 -6.47 -27.58 -0.68
N ILE A 187 -6.24 -26.42 -0.06
CA ILE A 187 -6.45 -26.28 1.38
C ILE A 187 -7.97 -26.29 1.54
N LYS A 188 -8.53 -27.48 1.78
CA LYS A 188 -9.88 -27.57 2.35
C LYS A 188 -9.87 -26.77 3.65
N PRO A 189 -10.89 -25.93 3.92
CA PRO A 189 -10.96 -25.21 5.16
C PRO A 189 -11.07 -26.22 6.31
N THR A 190 -10.01 -26.35 7.10
CA THR A 190 -10.08 -27.02 8.40
C THR A 190 -10.98 -26.17 9.29
N LYS A 191 -12.19 -26.65 9.53
CA LYS A 191 -13.06 -26.14 10.59
C LYS A 191 -12.29 -26.19 11.90
N PHE A 192 -12.14 -25.05 12.56
CA PHE A 192 -11.87 -25.02 14.00
C PHE A 192 -13.15 -24.57 14.70
N PHE A 193 -13.67 -25.49 15.53
CA PHE A 193 -14.64 -25.22 16.58
C PHE A 193 -13.94 -24.47 17.72
#